data_AF-A0AB38KGC6-F1
#
_entry.id   AF-A0AB38KGC6-F1
#
_cell.length_a   1.000
_cell.length_b   1.000
_cell.length_c   1.000
_cell.angle_alpha   90.00
_cell.angle_beta   90.00
_cell.angle_gamma   90.00
#
_symmetry.space_group_name_H-M   'P 1'
#
loop_
_entity.id
_entity.type
_entity.pdbx_description
1 polymer ?
#
loop_
_entity_poly.entity_id
_entity_poly.type
_entity_poly.pdbx_seq_one_letter_code
_entity_poly.pdbx_strand_id
1 'polypeptide(L)'
;IAPWTKAEKAYYKSLKTKKERYKYLVIRSGIRSVVIDIPYEAIGAVDEKGNVDPKYEKLYRIVDDNKHNLRSSLFHNEWGMAAGILGDYKYLANDMSQNGFNARFIQATILYIQLSGGSSILDKPNLLGAIYGYADIAVGSGLVGVHKNPLREQEIKTLAKTLKPDEFGMLPFID
;
A
#
# COMPACT_ATOMS: atom_id res chain seq x y z
N ILE A 1 -10.19 6.47 3.80
CA ILE A 1 -9.19 7.08 4.70
C ILE A 1 -9.66 8.50 5.03
N ALA A 2 -9.17 9.19 6.07
CA ALA A 2 -9.63 10.57 6.30
C ALA A 2 -9.23 11.48 5.11
N PRO A 3 -10.08 12.42 4.67
CA PRO A 3 -9.73 13.34 3.59
C PRO A 3 -8.49 14.16 3.91
N TRP A 4 -7.70 14.47 2.88
CA TRP A 4 -6.46 15.23 3.05
C TRP A 4 -6.71 16.71 3.36
N THR A 5 -6.22 17.19 4.49
CA THR A 5 -6.25 18.61 4.86
C THR A 5 -5.22 19.42 4.05
N LYS A 6 -5.40 20.74 3.99
CA LYS A 6 -4.42 21.64 3.35
C LYS A 6 -3.03 21.53 3.98
N ALA A 7 -2.96 21.39 5.30
CA ALA A 7 -1.71 21.26 6.04
C ALA A 7 -0.99 19.95 5.73
N GLU A 8 -1.69 18.82 5.69
CA GLU A 8 -1.12 17.52 5.31
C GLU A 8 -0.56 17.55 3.88
N LYS A 9 -1.30 18.17 2.95
CA LYS A 9 -0.83 18.33 1.55
C LYS A 9 0.44 19.16 1.47
N ALA A 10 0.51 20.26 2.22
CA ALA A 10 1.71 21.11 2.27
C ALA A 10 2.91 20.35 2.90
N TYR A 11 2.68 19.64 4.01
CA TYR A 11 3.70 18.84 4.67
C TYR A 11 4.23 17.74 3.75
N TYR A 12 3.36 16.95 3.11
CA TYR A 12 3.80 15.90 2.18
C TYR A 12 4.66 16.46 1.04
N LYS A 13 4.25 17.59 0.45
CA LYS A 13 5.02 18.26 -0.61
C LYS A 13 6.37 18.81 -0.13
N SER A 14 6.54 19.06 1.17
CA SER A 14 7.82 19.53 1.72
C SER A 14 8.87 18.43 1.83
N LEU A 15 8.46 17.16 1.86
CA LEU A 15 9.34 15.99 1.98
C LEU A 15 10.22 15.83 0.73
N LYS A 16 11.52 15.60 0.96
CA LYS A 16 12.57 15.69 -0.07
C LYS A 16 13.02 14.35 -0.60
N THR A 17 12.69 13.27 0.08
CA THR A 17 13.09 11.91 -0.32
C THR A 17 11.89 11.00 -0.49
N LYS A 18 12.04 9.98 -1.34
CA LYS A 18 11.04 8.92 -1.48
C LYS A 18 10.79 8.20 -0.15
N LYS A 19 11.83 7.94 0.64
CA LYS A 19 11.74 7.30 1.96
C LYS A 19 10.90 8.11 2.95
N GLU A 20 11.08 9.43 3.00
CA GLU A 20 10.25 10.31 3.83
C GLU A 20 8.77 10.27 3.42
N ARG A 21 8.49 10.34 2.11
CA ARG A 21 7.13 10.26 1.57
C ARG A 21 6.49 8.90 1.83
N TYR A 22 7.25 7.83 1.63
CA TYR A 22 6.87 6.45 1.96
C TYR A 22 6.43 6.36 3.43
N LYS A 23 7.32 6.79 4.34
CA LYS A 23 7.07 6.76 5.78
C LYS A 23 5.82 7.54 6.14
N TYR A 24 5.63 8.72 5.56
CA TYR A 24 4.44 9.51 5.82
C TYR A 24 3.16 8.82 5.36
N LEU A 25 3.13 8.25 4.15
CA LEU A 25 1.95 7.54 3.63
C LEU A 25 1.60 6.33 4.50
N VAL A 26 2.59 5.54 4.92
CA VAL A 26 2.38 4.41 5.84
C VAL A 26 1.79 4.89 7.17
N ILE A 27 2.36 5.93 7.79
CA ILE A 27 1.84 6.49 9.05
C ILE A 27 0.39 6.97 8.87
N ARG A 28 0.13 7.71 7.79
CA ARG A 28 -1.18 8.29 7.49
C ARG A 28 -2.25 7.23 7.19
N SER A 29 -1.87 6.11 6.57
CA SER A 29 -2.79 5.00 6.29
C SER A 29 -3.40 4.37 7.56
N GLY A 30 -2.74 4.54 8.71
CA GLY A 30 -3.11 3.91 9.97
C GLY A 30 -2.72 2.42 10.07
N ILE A 31 -2.09 1.84 9.04
CA ILE A 31 -1.65 0.44 9.07
C ILE A 31 -0.55 0.24 10.11
N ARG A 32 -0.67 -0.86 10.85
CA ARG A 32 0.29 -1.34 11.85
C ARG A 32 0.46 -2.83 11.71
N SER A 33 1.67 -3.32 11.90
CA SER A 33 1.94 -4.75 12.00
C SER A 33 1.28 -5.33 13.25
N VAL A 34 0.74 -6.54 13.14
CA VAL A 34 0.15 -7.30 14.27
C VAL A 34 1.02 -8.47 14.70
N VAL A 35 2.12 -8.73 13.97
CA VAL A 35 3.02 -9.87 14.17
C VAL A 35 4.35 -9.45 14.82
N ILE A 36 4.71 -8.17 14.69
CA ILE A 36 5.92 -7.60 15.26
C ILE A 36 5.80 -6.07 15.38
N ASP A 37 6.37 -5.49 16.45
CA ASP A 37 6.46 -4.05 16.59
C ASP A 37 7.49 -3.46 15.62
N ILE A 38 7.05 -2.48 14.82
CA ILE A 38 7.91 -1.75 13.88
C ILE A 38 8.02 -0.31 14.35
N PRO A 39 9.22 0.15 14.80
CA PRO A 39 9.41 1.54 15.20
C PRO A 39 9.26 2.47 14.00
N TYR A 40 8.81 3.70 14.23
CA TYR A 40 8.55 4.66 13.14
C TYR A 40 9.80 4.95 12.30
N GLU A 41 10.98 4.85 12.89
CA GLU A 41 12.27 5.05 12.24
C GLU A 41 12.66 3.89 11.31
N ALA A 42 12.05 2.71 11.48
CA ALA A 42 12.27 1.55 10.61
C ALA A 42 11.30 1.50 9.40
N ILE A 43 10.31 2.39 9.34
CA ILE A 43 9.42 2.47 8.18
C ILE A 43 10.23 2.92 6.96
N GLY A 44 10.18 2.12 5.88
CA GLY A 44 11.03 2.31 4.71
C GLY A 44 12.53 2.05 4.98
N ALA A 45 12.86 1.14 5.90
CA ALA A 45 14.22 0.65 6.13
C ALA A 45 14.77 -0.14 4.93
N VAL A 46 13.91 -0.70 4.08
CA VAL A 46 14.26 -1.37 2.83
C VAL A 46 14.08 -0.38 1.68
N ASP A 47 15.13 -0.17 0.89
CA ASP A 47 15.06 0.68 -0.30
C ASP A 47 14.51 -0.09 -1.52
N GLU A 48 14.35 0.62 -2.65
CA GLU A 48 13.80 0.04 -3.88
C GLU A 48 14.66 -1.08 -4.49
N LYS A 49 15.95 -1.11 -4.15
CA LYS A 49 16.90 -2.13 -4.59
C LYS A 49 16.92 -3.33 -3.65
N GLY A 50 16.17 -3.28 -2.56
CA GLY A 50 16.16 -4.31 -1.52
C GLY A 50 17.29 -4.15 -0.51
N ASN A 51 18.02 -3.03 -0.50
CA ASN A 51 19.05 -2.80 0.52
C ASN A 51 18.38 -2.43 1.84
N VAL A 52 18.86 -3.02 2.92
CA VAL A 52 18.34 -2.83 4.26
C VAL A 52 19.24 -1.89 5.02
N ASP A 53 18.66 -0.94 5.73
CA ASP A 53 19.37 -0.13 6.72
C ASP A 53 20.00 -1.06 7.78
N PRO A 54 21.35 -1.07 7.93
CA PRO A 54 22.03 -1.99 8.84
C PRO A 54 21.53 -1.92 10.29
N LYS A 55 20.99 -0.76 10.71
CA LYS A 55 20.39 -0.58 12.04
C LYS A 55 19.18 -1.49 12.27
N TYR A 56 18.45 -1.84 11.21
CA TYR A 56 17.22 -2.63 11.27
C TYR A 56 17.35 -4.01 10.63
N GLU A 57 18.57 -4.46 10.31
CA GLU A 57 18.83 -5.76 9.67
C GLU A 57 18.14 -6.92 10.43
N LYS A 58 18.29 -6.97 11.76
CA LYS A 58 17.65 -8.02 12.58
C LYS A 58 16.13 -8.01 12.47
N LEU A 59 15.52 -6.82 12.49
CA LEU A 59 14.07 -6.66 12.36
C LEU A 59 13.61 -7.13 10.97
N TYR A 60 14.34 -6.69 9.93
CA TYR A 60 14.07 -7.10 8.56
C TYR A 60 14.16 -8.61 8.38
N ARG A 61 15.21 -9.27 8.88
CA ARG A 61 15.37 -10.73 8.76
C ARG A 61 14.21 -11.50 9.38
N ILE A 62 13.76 -11.11 10.57
CA ILE A 62 12.59 -11.74 11.21
C ILE A 62 11.37 -11.65 10.29
N VAL A 63 11.14 -10.49 9.66
CA VAL A 63 10.02 -10.30 8.74
C VAL A 63 10.22 -11.10 7.44
N ASP A 64 11.41 -11.05 6.86
CA ASP A 64 11.75 -11.69 5.59
C ASP A 64 11.64 -13.22 5.67
N ASP A 65 12.12 -13.81 6.76
CA ASP A 65 12.05 -15.25 7.01
C ASP A 65 10.61 -15.75 7.19
N ASN A 66 9.68 -14.87 7.60
CA ASN A 66 8.29 -15.23 7.89
C ASN A 66 7.29 -14.78 6.82
N LYS A 67 7.63 -13.84 5.93
CA LYS A 67 6.69 -13.33 4.92
C LYS A 67 6.23 -14.38 3.91
N HIS A 68 6.93 -15.51 3.80
CA HIS A 68 6.55 -16.64 2.94
C HIS A 68 5.98 -17.83 3.72
N ASN A 69 5.68 -17.66 5.01
CA ASN A 69 5.19 -18.74 5.86
C ASN A 69 3.78 -19.18 5.41
N LEU A 70 3.63 -20.47 5.14
CA LEU A 70 2.38 -21.10 4.66
C LEU A 70 1.47 -21.62 5.79
N ARG A 71 1.76 -21.28 7.05
CA ARG A 71 0.94 -21.73 8.21
C ARG A 71 -0.53 -21.37 8.06
N SER A 72 -0.81 -20.18 7.54
CA SER A 72 -2.11 -19.83 6.98
C SER A 72 -1.99 -18.61 6.07
N SER A 73 -2.98 -18.47 5.21
CA SER A 73 -3.29 -17.28 4.41
C SER A 73 -3.22 -15.97 5.20
N LEU A 74 -3.83 -15.97 6.39
CA LEU A 74 -3.86 -14.83 7.30
C LEU A 74 -2.48 -14.48 7.84
N PHE A 75 -1.70 -15.50 8.24
CA PHE A 75 -0.33 -15.29 8.74
C PHE A 75 0.58 -14.76 7.64
N HIS A 76 0.51 -15.33 6.44
CA HIS A 76 1.24 -14.85 5.27
C HIS A 76 0.96 -13.36 5.02
N ASN A 77 -0.31 -12.97 5.00
CA ASN A 77 -0.70 -11.58 4.75
C ASN A 77 -0.23 -10.61 5.85
N GLU A 78 -0.27 -11.01 7.13
CA GLU A 78 0.18 -10.12 8.20
C GLU A 78 1.70 -9.94 8.25
N TRP A 79 2.48 -10.98 7.92
CA TRP A 79 3.91 -10.83 7.71
C TRP A 79 4.24 -10.04 6.44
N GLY A 80 3.43 -10.22 5.38
CA GLY A 80 3.48 -9.37 4.19
C GLY A 80 3.22 -7.90 4.51
N MET A 81 2.27 -7.60 5.40
CA MET A 81 2.00 -6.25 5.87
C MET A 81 3.23 -5.65 6.59
N ALA A 82 3.90 -6.45 7.43
CA ALA A 82 5.14 -6.03 8.08
C ALA A 82 6.26 -5.74 7.06
N ALA A 83 6.42 -6.58 6.03
CA ALA A 83 7.38 -6.38 4.94
C ALA A 83 7.07 -5.09 4.16
N GLY A 84 5.78 -4.87 3.88
CA GLY A 84 5.24 -3.64 3.34
C GLY A 84 5.66 -2.42 4.16
N ILE A 85 5.34 -2.38 5.45
CA ILE A 85 5.71 -1.25 6.33
C ILE A 85 7.23 -0.98 6.30
N LEU A 86 8.06 -2.03 6.25
CA LEU A 86 9.52 -1.89 6.19
C LEU A 86 10.05 -1.36 4.85
N GLY A 87 9.27 -1.38 3.77
CA GLY A 87 9.65 -0.77 2.49
C GLY A 87 9.24 -1.59 1.26
N ASP A 88 8.96 -2.89 1.41
CA ASP A 88 8.60 -3.77 0.30
C ASP A 88 7.08 -3.73 0.06
N TYR A 89 6.61 -2.59 -0.46
CA TYR A 89 5.19 -2.27 -0.61
C TYR A 89 4.41 -3.33 -1.42
N LYS A 90 5.08 -4.14 -2.24
CA LYS A 90 4.49 -5.24 -3.02
C LYS A 90 3.78 -6.27 -2.14
N TYR A 91 4.19 -6.40 -0.87
CA TYR A 91 3.59 -7.32 0.08
C TYR A 91 2.36 -6.75 0.83
N LEU A 92 2.02 -5.46 0.67
CA LEU A 92 0.88 -4.85 1.38
C LEU A 92 -0.49 -5.45 0.98
N ALA A 93 -0.64 -5.82 -0.30
CA ALA A 93 -1.92 -6.27 -0.86
C ALA A 93 -1.74 -7.56 -1.70
N ASN A 94 -0.84 -8.44 -1.29
CA ASN A 94 -0.39 -9.57 -2.10
C ASN A 94 -1.46 -10.67 -2.32
N ASP A 95 -2.41 -10.80 -1.41
CA ASP A 95 -3.55 -11.71 -1.61
C ASP A 95 -4.86 -11.09 -1.12
N MET A 96 -5.69 -10.67 -2.07
CA MET A 96 -6.98 -10.02 -1.80
C MET A 96 -8.01 -10.96 -1.16
N SER A 97 -7.91 -12.26 -1.43
CA SER A 97 -8.89 -13.28 -1.02
C SER A 97 -8.62 -13.86 0.38
N GLN A 98 -7.48 -13.50 0.96
CA GLN A 98 -6.90 -14.14 2.14
C GLN A 98 -6.77 -13.21 3.35
N ASN A 99 -7.51 -12.10 3.37
CA ASN A 99 -7.47 -11.12 4.44
C ASN A 99 -8.50 -11.41 5.53
N GLY A 100 -8.09 -11.32 6.78
CA GLY A 100 -8.98 -11.53 7.93
C GLY A 100 -9.98 -10.40 8.14
N PHE A 101 -9.69 -9.20 7.63
CA PHE A 101 -10.54 -8.02 7.76
C PHE A 101 -10.58 -7.20 6.47
N ASN A 102 -11.76 -7.10 5.86
CA ASN A 102 -11.98 -6.35 4.62
C ASN A 102 -11.55 -4.87 4.70
N ALA A 103 -11.81 -4.21 5.83
CA ALA A 103 -11.41 -2.81 6.03
C ALA A 103 -9.89 -2.63 5.99
N ARG A 104 -9.14 -3.56 6.58
CA ARG A 104 -7.67 -3.56 6.59
C ARG A 104 -7.11 -3.81 5.19
N PHE A 105 -7.75 -4.72 4.45
CA PHE A 105 -7.40 -4.96 3.05
C PHE A 105 -7.60 -3.74 2.16
N ILE A 106 -8.73 -3.03 2.29
CA ILE A 106 -8.98 -1.79 1.55
C ILE A 106 -7.92 -0.74 1.90
N GLN A 107 -7.61 -0.56 3.18
CA GLN A 107 -6.55 0.36 3.61
C GLN A 107 -5.19 0.01 2.98
N ALA A 108 -4.83 -1.27 2.97
CA ALA A 108 -3.56 -1.73 2.42
C ALA A 108 -3.52 -1.61 0.90
N THR A 109 -4.64 -1.81 0.22
CA THR A 109 -4.76 -1.62 -1.23
C THR A 109 -4.62 -0.15 -1.60
N ILE A 110 -5.26 0.77 -0.86
CA ILE A 110 -5.09 2.21 -1.10
C ILE A 110 -3.64 2.63 -0.84
N LEU A 111 -3.03 2.16 0.24
CA LEU A 111 -1.62 2.43 0.52
C LEU A 111 -0.71 1.86 -0.58
N TYR A 112 -0.97 0.64 -1.06
CA TYR A 112 -0.26 0.03 -2.18
C TYR A 112 -0.35 0.91 -3.44
N ILE A 113 -1.55 1.34 -3.81
CA ILE A 113 -1.78 2.25 -4.95
C ILE A 113 -0.98 3.55 -4.78
N GLN A 114 -0.99 4.15 -3.58
CA GLN A 114 -0.25 5.37 -3.31
C GLN A 114 1.26 5.16 -3.47
N LEU A 115 1.80 4.04 -2.98
CA LEU A 115 3.23 3.75 -3.00
C LEU A 115 3.74 3.26 -4.36
N SER A 116 2.90 2.55 -5.11
CA SER A 116 3.23 2.03 -6.45
C SER A 116 3.01 3.05 -7.56
N GLY A 117 2.47 4.22 -7.24
CA GLY A 117 2.03 5.18 -8.27
C GLY A 117 0.87 4.65 -9.09
N GLY A 118 0.03 3.79 -8.50
CA GLY A 118 -1.13 3.16 -9.15
C GLY A 118 -0.77 2.00 -10.06
N SER A 119 0.51 1.64 -10.12
CA SER A 119 1.02 0.50 -10.89
C SER A 119 0.76 -0.83 -10.19
N SER A 120 0.59 -1.89 -10.98
CA SER A 120 0.47 -3.29 -10.57
C SER A 120 1.38 -4.19 -11.41
N ILE A 121 1.60 -5.42 -10.96
CA ILE A 121 2.34 -6.44 -11.72
C ILE A 121 1.65 -6.84 -13.04
N LEU A 122 0.35 -6.53 -13.19
CA LEU A 122 -0.47 -6.82 -14.36
C LEU A 122 -0.63 -5.60 -15.28
N ASP A 123 0.18 -4.56 -15.08
CA ASP A 123 0.03 -3.32 -15.82
C ASP A 123 0.16 -3.50 -17.32
N LYS A 124 -0.73 -2.79 -18.03
CA LYS A 124 -0.59 -2.50 -19.44
C LYS A 124 0.00 -1.09 -19.59
N PRO A 125 0.67 -0.77 -20.71
CA PRO A 125 1.21 0.56 -20.95
C PRO A 125 0.14 1.64 -20.72
N ASN A 126 0.46 2.65 -19.90
CA ASN A 126 -0.40 3.79 -19.57
C ASN A 126 -1.71 3.45 -18.79
N LEU A 127 -1.77 2.30 -18.12
CA LEU A 127 -2.88 1.95 -17.22
C LEU A 127 -2.38 1.82 -15.79
N LEU A 128 -3.03 2.55 -14.87
CA LEU A 128 -2.83 2.41 -13.43
C LEU A 128 -3.54 1.14 -12.93
N GLY A 129 -2.95 -0.03 -13.24
CA GLY A 129 -3.60 -1.34 -13.10
C GLY A 129 -4.05 -1.65 -11.68
N ALA A 130 -3.39 -1.12 -10.65
CA ALA A 130 -3.82 -1.28 -9.27
C ALA A 130 -5.15 -0.54 -8.98
N ILE A 131 -5.33 0.64 -9.58
CA ILE A 131 -6.57 1.42 -9.43
C ILE A 131 -7.73 0.75 -10.17
N TYR A 132 -7.47 0.23 -11.37
CA TYR A 132 -8.47 -0.56 -12.12
C TYR A 132 -8.84 -1.84 -11.37
N GLY A 133 -7.86 -2.56 -10.84
CA GLY A 133 -8.10 -3.74 -9.99
C GLY A 133 -8.94 -3.41 -8.76
N TYR A 134 -8.67 -2.29 -8.08
CA TYR A 134 -9.52 -1.84 -6.98
C TYR A 134 -10.95 -1.51 -7.43
N ALA A 135 -11.12 -0.83 -8.57
CA ALA A 135 -12.44 -0.53 -9.11
C ALA A 135 -13.23 -1.81 -9.41
N ASP A 136 -12.62 -2.78 -10.08
CA ASP A 136 -13.29 -4.01 -10.52
C ASP A 136 -13.55 -4.98 -9.35
N ILE A 137 -12.56 -5.20 -8.50
CA ILE A 137 -12.59 -6.24 -7.47
C ILE A 137 -13.25 -5.72 -6.19
N ALA A 138 -12.88 -4.52 -5.72
CA ALA A 138 -13.47 -4.00 -4.50
C ALA A 138 -14.88 -3.45 -4.78
N VAL A 139 -15.04 -2.58 -5.77
CA VAL A 139 -16.29 -1.80 -5.96
C VAL A 139 -17.26 -2.46 -6.94
N GLY A 140 -16.77 -3.02 -8.04
CA GLY A 140 -17.58 -3.55 -9.14
C GLY A 140 -18.11 -4.96 -8.92
N SER A 141 -17.39 -5.79 -8.18
CA SER A 141 -17.79 -7.17 -7.86
C SER A 141 -18.20 -7.38 -6.40
N GLY A 142 -17.86 -6.45 -5.50
CA GLY A 142 -18.18 -6.55 -4.07
C GLY A 142 -17.40 -7.64 -3.32
N LEU A 143 -16.30 -8.14 -3.89
CA LEU A 143 -15.54 -9.29 -3.36
C LEU A 143 -14.87 -9.03 -2.00
N VAL A 144 -14.82 -7.77 -1.57
CA VAL A 144 -14.25 -7.37 -0.26
C VAL A 144 -15.33 -6.85 0.69
N GLY A 145 -16.55 -7.37 0.57
CA GLY A 145 -17.66 -7.07 1.50
C GLY A 145 -18.22 -5.66 1.38
N VAL A 146 -18.04 -5.02 0.21
CA VAL A 146 -18.62 -3.73 -0.16
C VAL A 146 -19.77 -3.96 -1.13
N HIS A 147 -20.81 -3.13 -1.04
CA HIS A 147 -21.93 -3.18 -1.98
C HIS A 147 -21.45 -2.89 -3.40
N LYS A 148 -21.83 -3.76 -4.35
CA LYS A 148 -21.55 -3.57 -5.77
C LYS A 148 -22.10 -2.23 -6.25
N ASN A 149 -21.23 -1.36 -6.75
CA ASN A 149 -21.61 -0.02 -7.20
C ASN A 149 -21.01 0.29 -8.59
N PRO A 150 -21.76 0.02 -9.68
CA PRO A 150 -21.30 0.25 -11.04
C PRO A 150 -21.00 1.71 -11.37
N LEU A 151 -21.72 2.66 -10.75
CA LEU A 151 -21.49 4.09 -10.94
C LEU A 151 -20.13 4.48 -10.37
N ARG A 152 -19.86 4.08 -9.12
CA ARG A 152 -18.59 4.37 -8.44
C ARG A 152 -17.40 3.68 -9.13
N GLU A 153 -17.60 2.47 -9.65
CA GLU A 153 -16.61 1.79 -10.48
C GLU A 153 -16.23 2.65 -11.70
N GLN A 154 -17.22 3.17 -12.45
CA GLN A 154 -16.97 4.03 -13.61
C GLN A 154 -16.30 5.35 -13.24
N GLU A 155 -16.67 5.95 -12.10
CA GLU A 155 -16.03 7.16 -11.58
C GLU A 155 -14.53 6.92 -11.30
N ILE A 156 -14.18 5.83 -10.61
CA ILE A 156 -12.79 5.47 -10.32
C ILE A 156 -12.01 5.22 -11.62
N LYS A 157 -12.59 4.47 -12.57
CA LYS A 157 -11.98 4.19 -13.88
C LYS A 157 -11.74 5.45 -14.71
N THR A 158 -12.59 6.46 -14.55
CA THR A 158 -12.45 7.76 -15.22
C THR A 158 -11.37 8.60 -14.54
N LEU A 159 -11.37 8.65 -13.21
CA LEU A 159 -10.34 9.31 -12.41
C LEU A 159 -8.95 8.74 -12.69
N ALA A 160 -8.82 7.41 -12.82
CA ALA A 160 -7.55 6.75 -13.10
C ALA A 160 -6.85 7.27 -14.37
N LYS A 161 -7.61 7.79 -15.36
CA LYS A 161 -7.05 8.34 -16.60
C LYS A 161 -6.38 9.71 -16.43
N THR A 162 -6.70 10.44 -15.37
CA THR A 162 -6.21 11.81 -15.12
C THR A 162 -5.08 11.84 -14.10
N LEU A 163 -4.98 10.80 -13.27
CA LEU A 163 -3.96 10.69 -12.23
C LEU A 163 -2.56 10.50 -12.84
N LYS A 164 -1.58 11.16 -12.24
CA LYS A 164 -0.16 11.02 -12.58
C LYS A 164 0.65 10.86 -11.31
N PRO A 165 1.60 9.90 -11.26
CA PRO A 165 2.54 9.81 -10.15
C PRO A 165 3.34 11.11 -9.98
N ASP A 166 3.75 11.38 -8.75
CA ASP A 166 4.65 12.46 -8.39
C ASP A 166 6.09 12.18 -8.87
N GLU A 167 7.01 13.10 -8.58
CA GLU A 167 8.43 12.99 -8.94
C GLU A 167 9.14 11.74 -8.40
N PHE A 168 8.57 11.08 -7.37
CA PHE A 168 9.08 9.84 -6.80
C PHE A 168 8.31 8.61 -7.28
N GLY A 169 7.40 8.77 -8.24
CA GLY A 169 6.56 7.69 -8.74
C GLY A 169 5.46 7.26 -7.78
N MET A 170 5.05 8.13 -6.84
CA MET A 170 3.96 7.86 -5.88
C MET A 170 2.68 8.60 -6.27
N LEU A 171 1.52 8.08 -5.87
CA LEU A 171 0.21 8.72 -6.06
C LEU A 171 -0.38 9.18 -4.72
N PRO A 172 0.12 10.28 -4.13
CA PRO A 172 -0.48 10.84 -2.92
C PRO A 172 -1.87 11.41 -3.19
N PHE A 173 -2.59 11.79 -2.12
CA PHE A 173 -3.89 12.48 -2.19
C PHE A 173 -5.05 11.63 -2.75
N ILE A 174 -4.91 10.31 -2.71
CA ILE A 174 -6.01 9.35 -2.91
C ILE A 174 -6.57 8.97 -1.54
N ASP A 175 -7.87 9.14 -1.31
CA ASP A 175 -8.58 8.94 -0.02
C ASP A 175 -9.75 7.93 -0.06
#